data_AF-H5UZQ9-F1
#
_entry.id   AF-H5UZQ9-F1
#
_cell.length_a   1.000
_cell.length_b   1.000
_cell.length_c   1.000
_cell.angle_alpha   90.00
_cell.angle_beta   90.00
_cell.angle_gamma   90.00
#
_symmetry.space_group_name_H-M   'P 1'
#
loop_
_entity.id
_entity.type
_entity.pdbx_description
1 polymer ?
#
loop_
_entity_poly.entity_id
_entity_poly.type
_entity_poly.pdbx_seq_one_letter_code
_entity_poly.pdbx_strand_id
1 'polypeptide(L)'
;MMKYKALALLVLCTGFNVNLHAEEIGSVDTVFKWLGPDHKIVVEAFDDPDVQNVTCYISRAKTGGIKGGLGLAEDTADAAISCQQVGAIALSDKIKSGKAQGEVVFRKRTSLVFKKLQVVRFYDMKRNALVYLTYSDKVVEGSPKNALSAVPIMPWNTPQQP
;
A
#
# COMPACT_ATOMS: atom_id res chain seq x y z
N MET A 1 35.41 -6.17 52.23
CA MET A 1 35.54 -7.17 51.15
C MET A 1 34.19 -7.91 51.11
N MET A 2 33.34 -7.98 50.09
CA MET A 2 33.44 -7.98 48.62
C MET A 2 32.01 -7.68 48.08
N LYS A 3 31.68 -6.46 47.64
CA LYS A 3 31.37 -6.08 46.24
C LYS A 3 30.93 -7.21 45.28
N TYR A 4 29.64 -7.27 44.95
CA TYR A 4 29.10 -7.78 43.67
C TYR A 4 27.77 -7.04 43.38
N LYS A 5 27.81 -5.78 42.94
CA LYS A 5 27.63 -5.33 41.55
C LYS A 5 26.52 -6.07 40.77
N ALA A 6 25.45 -5.31 40.55
CA ALA A 6 24.30 -5.53 39.70
C ALA A 6 24.60 -6.26 38.38
N LEU A 7 23.71 -7.20 38.03
CA LEU A 7 23.54 -7.65 36.66
C LEU A 7 22.08 -7.42 36.26
N ALA A 8 21.80 -6.20 35.79
CA ALA A 8 20.54 -5.86 35.14
C ALA A 8 20.53 -6.52 33.75
N LEU A 9 19.68 -7.52 33.57
CA LEU A 9 19.44 -8.16 32.28
C LEU A 9 18.57 -7.22 31.44
N LEU A 10 19.21 -6.35 30.66
CA LEU A 10 18.54 -5.47 29.71
C LEU A 10 18.09 -6.34 28.51
N VAL A 11 16.86 -6.85 28.55
CA VAL A 11 16.24 -7.52 27.39
C VAL A 11 15.99 -6.46 26.33
N LEU A 12 16.88 -6.43 25.34
CA LEU A 12 16.78 -5.57 24.17
C LEU A 12 15.66 -6.13 23.28
N CYS A 13 14.42 -5.67 23.49
CA CYS A 13 13.31 -5.89 22.57
C CYS A 13 13.63 -5.19 21.24
N THR A 14 14.32 -5.91 20.35
CA THR A 14 14.47 -5.53 18.96
C THR A 14 13.09 -5.67 18.32
N GLY A 15 12.41 -4.54 18.14
CA GLY A 15 11.13 -4.49 17.45
C GLY A 15 11.30 -5.05 16.04
N PHE A 16 10.64 -6.18 15.76
CA PHE A 16 10.44 -6.68 14.41
C PHE A 16 9.66 -5.60 13.64
N ASN A 17 10.39 -4.83 12.84
CA ASN A 17 9.78 -3.96 11.85
C ASN A 17 9.31 -4.87 10.71
N VAL A 18 8.07 -5.37 10.82
CA VAL A 18 7.36 -5.96 9.69
C VAL A 18 7.17 -4.84 8.66
N ASN A 19 8.08 -4.76 7.70
CA ASN A 19 7.89 -3.90 6.56
C ASN A 19 6.71 -4.49 5.78
N LEU A 20 5.53 -3.87 5.85
CA LEU A 20 4.42 -4.14 4.94
C LEU A 20 4.88 -3.74 3.53
N HIS A 21 5.59 -4.65 2.87
CA HIS A 21 5.92 -4.54 1.47
C HIS A 21 4.72 -5.05 0.67
N ALA A 22 4.31 -4.28 -0.33
CA ALA A 22 3.44 -4.80 -1.37
C ALA A 22 4.08 -6.04 -2.00
N GLU A 23 3.31 -7.11 -2.10
CA GLU A 23 3.71 -8.35 -2.75
C GLU A 23 3.36 -8.27 -4.24
N GLU A 24 4.34 -8.43 -5.13
CA GLU A 24 4.07 -8.48 -6.57
C GLU A 24 3.38 -9.80 -6.91
N ILE A 25 2.15 -9.72 -7.40
CA ILE A 25 1.35 -10.89 -7.84
C ILE A 25 1.74 -11.30 -9.25
N GLY A 26 2.08 -10.31 -10.09
CA GLY A 26 2.48 -10.53 -11.46
C GLY A 26 2.63 -9.24 -12.24
N SER A 27 3.00 -9.37 -13.52
CA SER A 27 3.09 -8.24 -14.43
C SER A 27 2.77 -8.61 -15.87
N VAL A 28 2.37 -7.62 -16.65
CA VAL A 28 2.08 -7.73 -18.09
C VAL A 28 2.92 -6.69 -18.84
N ASP A 29 3.69 -7.13 -19.82
CA ASP A 29 4.50 -6.23 -20.65
C ASP A 29 3.60 -5.45 -21.62
N THR A 30 3.89 -4.16 -21.78
CA THR A 30 3.12 -3.23 -22.62
C THR A 30 3.90 -2.73 -23.81
N VAL A 31 5.22 -2.53 -23.67
CA VAL A 31 6.08 -2.04 -24.76
C VAL A 31 7.45 -2.69 -24.68
N PHE A 32 7.81 -3.38 -25.76
CA PHE A 32 9.13 -3.97 -25.93
C PHE A 32 10.25 -2.92 -26.01
N LYS A 33 11.35 -3.16 -25.31
CA LYS A 33 12.58 -2.37 -25.37
C LYS A 33 13.73 -3.25 -25.85
N TRP A 34 14.33 -2.84 -26.97
CA TRP A 34 15.52 -3.48 -27.51
C TRP A 34 16.71 -3.51 -26.52
N LEU A 35 16.81 -2.51 -25.63
CA LEU A 35 17.87 -2.40 -24.64
C LEU A 35 17.27 -2.08 -23.25
N GLY A 36 17.40 -3.04 -22.33
CA GLY A 36 16.86 -2.96 -20.96
C GLY A 36 15.46 -3.60 -20.83
N PRO A 37 14.84 -3.52 -19.64
CA PRO A 37 13.54 -4.15 -19.39
C PRO A 37 12.41 -3.54 -20.23
N ASP A 38 11.32 -4.26 -20.43
CA ASP A 38 10.14 -3.71 -21.09
C ASP A 38 9.37 -2.74 -20.20
N HIS A 39 8.58 -1.87 -20.83
CA HIS A 39 7.51 -1.22 -20.08
C HIS A 39 6.48 -2.27 -19.70
N LYS A 40 5.97 -2.20 -18.47
CA LYS A 40 4.99 -3.18 -17.99
C LYS A 40 4.01 -2.58 -17.00
N ILE A 41 2.90 -3.27 -16.81
CA ILE A 41 1.97 -3.04 -15.72
C ILE A 41 2.25 -4.11 -14.67
N VAL A 42 2.53 -3.67 -13.45
CA VAL A 42 2.76 -4.56 -12.31
C VAL A 42 1.54 -4.54 -11.42
N VAL A 43 1.10 -5.71 -10.97
CA VAL A 43 0.02 -5.88 -9.99
C VAL A 43 0.64 -6.26 -8.65
N GLU A 44 0.36 -5.47 -7.63
CA GLU A 44 0.83 -5.66 -6.26
C GLU A 44 -0.37 -5.81 -5.30
N ALA A 45 -0.30 -6.73 -4.34
CA ALA A 45 -1.22 -6.79 -3.20
C ALA A 45 -0.60 -6.11 -1.98
N PHE A 46 -1.42 -5.46 -1.17
CA PHE A 46 -1.08 -5.05 0.18
C PHE A 46 -2.32 -5.09 1.07
N ASP A 47 -2.12 -5.35 2.35
CA ASP A 47 -3.18 -5.26 3.35
C ASP A 47 -3.19 -3.90 4.03
N ASP A 48 -4.37 -3.48 4.45
CA ASP A 48 -4.50 -2.29 5.27
C ASP A 48 -3.86 -2.50 6.66
N PRO A 49 -2.88 -1.69 7.07
CA PRO A 49 -2.16 -1.89 8.34
C PRO A 49 -3.01 -1.65 9.59
N ASP A 50 -4.08 -0.85 9.51
CA ASP A 50 -4.94 -0.50 10.66
C ASP A 50 -6.32 -1.17 10.58
N VAL A 51 -6.66 -1.80 9.46
CA VAL A 51 -7.92 -2.51 9.25
C VAL A 51 -7.62 -3.94 8.84
N GLN A 52 -7.78 -4.86 9.78
CA GLN A 52 -7.64 -6.29 9.50
C GLN A 52 -8.68 -6.75 8.47
N ASN A 53 -8.28 -7.71 7.64
CA ASN A 53 -9.13 -8.36 6.65
C ASN A 53 -9.62 -7.47 5.50
N VAL A 54 -8.82 -6.45 5.15
CA VAL A 54 -8.95 -5.71 3.89
C VAL A 54 -7.66 -5.86 3.11
N THR A 55 -7.78 -6.46 1.92
CA THR A 55 -6.66 -6.60 0.97
C THR A 55 -6.94 -5.72 -0.25
N CYS A 56 -5.94 -4.95 -0.64
CA CYS A 56 -5.96 -4.09 -1.81
C CYS A 56 -5.01 -4.58 -2.89
N TYR A 57 -5.50 -4.63 -4.11
CA TYR A 57 -4.76 -4.93 -5.33
C TYR A 57 -4.54 -3.62 -6.09
N ILE A 58 -3.29 -3.27 -6.33
CA ILE A 58 -2.92 -2.06 -7.07
C ILE A 58 -2.18 -2.43 -8.34
N SER A 59 -2.67 -1.95 -9.48
CA SER A 59 -1.94 -2.04 -10.75
C SER A 59 -1.29 -0.70 -11.04
N ARG A 60 -0.03 -0.69 -11.45
CA ARG A 60 0.69 0.53 -11.85
C ARG A 60 1.62 0.28 -13.02
N ALA A 61 1.85 1.31 -13.82
CA ALA A 61 2.88 1.27 -14.84
C ALA A 61 4.29 1.23 -14.21
N LYS A 62 5.22 0.54 -14.86
CA LYS A 62 6.65 0.53 -14.56
C LYS A 62 7.43 0.79 -15.84
N THR A 63 8.23 1.85 -15.83
CA THR A 63 9.00 2.28 -17.00
C THR A 63 10.28 1.45 -17.13
N GLY A 64 10.33 0.56 -18.11
CA GLY A 64 11.54 -0.11 -18.60
C GLY A 64 12.53 0.76 -19.42
N GLY A 65 13.42 0.11 -20.17
CA GLY A 65 14.55 0.65 -20.90
C GLY A 65 15.79 0.78 -20.02
N ILE A 66 16.91 1.25 -20.58
CA ILE A 66 18.17 1.45 -19.83
C ILE A 66 17.96 2.26 -18.55
N LYS A 67 17.21 3.38 -18.63
CA LYS A 67 16.87 4.19 -17.44
C LYS A 67 16.00 3.42 -16.43
N GLY A 68 15.09 2.58 -16.91
CA GLY A 68 14.24 1.73 -16.07
C GLY A 68 15.01 0.64 -15.34
N GLY A 69 15.92 -0.05 -16.04
CA GLY A 69 16.81 -1.05 -15.45
C GLY A 69 17.75 -0.47 -14.39
N LEU A 70 18.16 0.80 -14.54
CA LEU A 70 18.97 1.53 -13.57
C LEU A 70 18.15 2.18 -12.44
N GLY A 71 16.81 2.06 -12.45
CA GLY A 71 15.94 2.70 -11.45
C GLY A 71 15.89 4.23 -11.52
N LEU A 72 16.34 4.80 -12.62
CA LEU A 72 16.36 6.25 -12.88
C LEU A 72 15.16 6.72 -13.70
N ALA A 73 14.38 5.78 -14.24
CA ALA A 73 13.15 6.10 -14.91
C ALA A 73 12.09 6.55 -13.89
N GLU A 74 11.23 7.44 -14.36
CA GLU A 74 10.04 7.85 -13.67
C GLU A 74 8.87 7.06 -14.26
N ASP A 75 8.12 6.33 -13.43
CA ASP A 75 6.91 5.68 -13.94
C ASP A 75 5.79 6.70 -14.18
N THR A 76 4.83 6.30 -15.02
CA THR A 76 3.65 7.13 -15.29
C THR A 76 2.74 7.17 -14.07
N ALA A 77 1.84 8.15 -14.02
CA ALA A 77 0.89 8.28 -12.91
C ALA A 77 -0.34 7.36 -13.06
N ASP A 78 -0.33 6.47 -14.06
CA ASP A 78 -1.44 5.58 -14.33
C ASP A 78 -1.45 4.42 -13.32
N ALA A 79 -2.51 4.38 -12.53
CA ALA A 79 -2.75 3.35 -11.54
C ALA A 79 -4.24 3.02 -11.45
N ALA A 80 -4.53 1.80 -11.02
CA ALA A 80 -5.87 1.37 -10.62
C ALA A 80 -5.78 0.61 -9.30
N ILE A 81 -6.87 0.61 -8.53
CA ILE A 81 -6.94 -0.06 -7.23
C ILE A 81 -8.26 -0.80 -7.10
N SER A 82 -8.21 -1.99 -6.52
CA SER A 82 -9.37 -2.78 -6.12
C SER A 82 -9.11 -3.36 -4.74
N CYS A 83 -9.92 -2.97 -3.76
CA CYS A 83 -9.82 -3.46 -2.38
C CYS A 83 -11.02 -4.34 -2.06
N GLN A 84 -10.79 -5.40 -1.29
CA GLN A 84 -11.78 -6.42 -0.98
C GLN A 84 -11.78 -6.73 0.51
N GLN A 85 -12.96 -6.94 1.08
CA GLN A 85 -13.11 -7.56 2.38
C GLN A 85 -12.80 -9.05 2.24
N VAL A 86 -11.80 -9.54 2.96
CA VAL A 86 -11.34 -10.95 2.91
C VAL A 86 -11.63 -11.71 4.21
N GLY A 87 -12.36 -11.08 5.14
CA GLY A 87 -12.64 -11.58 6.48
C GLY A 87 -13.52 -10.62 7.27
N ALA A 88 -13.74 -10.92 8.55
CA ALA A 88 -14.50 -10.04 9.43
C ALA A 88 -13.72 -8.74 9.70
N ILE A 89 -14.30 -7.60 9.35
CA ILE A 89 -13.68 -6.28 9.58
C ILE A 89 -14.10 -5.76 10.95
N ALA A 90 -13.12 -5.36 11.75
CA ALA A 90 -13.33 -4.61 12.99
C ALA A 90 -12.61 -3.27 12.90
N LEU A 91 -13.37 -2.17 13.03
CA LEU A 91 -12.79 -0.82 13.02
C LEU A 91 -12.36 -0.38 14.43
N SER A 92 -11.18 0.22 14.52
CA SER A 92 -10.71 0.90 15.73
C SER A 92 -11.49 2.18 16.02
N ASP A 93 -11.45 2.65 17.27
CA ASP A 93 -12.10 3.90 17.68
C ASP A 93 -11.52 5.13 16.96
N LYS A 94 -10.23 5.09 16.59
CA LYS A 94 -9.57 6.13 15.79
C LYS A 94 -10.23 6.28 14.41
N ILE A 95 -10.56 5.17 13.77
CA ILE A 95 -11.23 5.17 12.45
C ILE A 95 -12.69 5.58 12.59
N LYS A 96 -13.42 4.99 13.55
CA LYS A 96 -14.84 5.32 13.79
C LYS A 96 -15.06 6.79 14.14
N SER A 97 -14.14 7.41 14.87
CA SER A 97 -14.19 8.83 15.24
C SER A 97 -13.76 9.79 14.13
N GLY A 98 -13.34 9.29 12.97
CA GLY A 98 -12.85 10.10 11.85
C GLY A 98 -11.44 10.69 12.04
N LYS A 99 -10.74 10.37 13.14
CA LYS A 99 -9.37 10.83 13.39
C LYS A 99 -8.33 10.22 12.44
N ALA A 100 -8.67 9.10 11.79
CA ALA A 100 -7.85 8.43 10.78
C ALA A 100 -8.28 8.74 9.32
N GLN A 101 -9.08 9.79 9.12
CA GLN A 101 -9.58 10.13 7.79
C GLN A 101 -8.44 10.63 6.89
N GLY A 102 -8.27 10.02 5.72
CA GLY A 102 -7.19 10.37 4.78
C GLY A 102 -5.81 9.81 5.17
N GLU A 103 -5.75 8.85 6.10
CA GLU A 103 -4.48 8.22 6.50
C GLU A 103 -3.88 7.42 5.34
N VAL A 104 -2.56 7.56 5.12
CA VAL A 104 -1.83 6.85 4.07
C VAL A 104 -1.63 5.40 4.50
N VAL A 105 -2.29 4.48 3.81
CA VAL A 105 -2.22 3.04 4.06
C VAL A 105 -1.19 2.33 3.18
N PHE A 106 -0.83 2.94 2.06
CA PHE A 106 0.19 2.44 1.16
C PHE A 106 0.96 3.57 0.50
N ARG A 107 2.27 3.37 0.32
CA ARG A 107 3.12 4.32 -0.39
C ARG A 107 4.22 3.60 -1.16
N LYS A 108 4.30 3.86 -2.46
CA LYS A 108 5.39 3.42 -3.33
C LYS A 108 6.07 4.63 -3.96
N ARG A 109 7.39 4.60 -4.03
CA ARG A 109 8.17 5.59 -4.78
C ARG A 109 8.19 5.19 -6.25
N THR A 110 7.83 6.14 -7.11
CA THR A 110 7.68 5.93 -8.56
C THR A 110 8.75 6.68 -9.36
N SER A 111 9.51 7.56 -8.70
CA SER A 111 10.73 8.14 -9.27
C SER A 111 11.78 8.48 -8.22
N LEU A 112 13.03 8.61 -8.66
CA LEU A 112 14.16 8.92 -7.78
C LEU A 112 14.08 10.31 -7.17
N VAL A 113 13.21 11.23 -7.63
CA VAL A 113 13.26 12.62 -7.11
C VAL A 113 11.90 13.15 -6.68
N PHE A 114 10.78 12.88 -7.37
CA PHE A 114 9.56 13.67 -7.12
C PHE A 114 8.22 12.92 -7.15
N LYS A 115 8.13 11.70 -7.70
CA LYS A 115 6.85 11.00 -7.79
C LYS A 115 6.71 9.89 -6.77
N LYS A 116 5.57 9.89 -6.10
CA LYS A 116 5.11 8.78 -5.28
C LYS A 116 3.69 8.43 -5.73
N LEU A 117 3.36 7.16 -5.53
CA LEU A 117 2.00 6.64 -5.62
C LEU A 117 1.58 6.36 -4.18
N GLN A 118 0.44 6.92 -3.80
CA GLN A 118 -0.10 6.79 -2.44
C GLN A 118 -1.48 6.18 -2.51
N VAL A 119 -1.86 5.48 -1.44
CA VAL A 119 -3.24 5.10 -1.18
C VAL A 119 -3.62 5.65 0.19
N VAL A 120 -4.72 6.39 0.24
CA VAL A 120 -5.29 6.90 1.48
C VAL A 120 -6.63 6.24 1.75
N ARG A 121 -6.93 6.05 3.03
CA ARG A 121 -8.19 5.47 3.50
C ARG A 121 -9.11 6.54 4.07
N PHE A 122 -10.38 6.41 3.75
CA PHE A 122 -11.49 7.15 4.32
C PHE A 122 -12.51 6.17 4.88
N TYR A 123 -13.16 6.52 5.99
CA TYR A 123 -14.33 5.78 6.47
C TYR A 123 -15.60 6.59 6.20
N ASP A 124 -16.52 6.02 5.43
CA ASP A 124 -17.87 6.54 5.24
C ASP A 124 -18.81 5.87 6.23
N MET A 125 -19.01 6.51 7.38
CA MET A 125 -19.89 6.02 8.44
C MET A 125 -21.34 5.88 8.00
N LYS A 126 -21.83 6.75 7.10
CA LYS A 126 -23.23 6.72 6.65
C LYS A 126 -23.54 5.49 5.81
N ARG A 127 -22.57 5.07 4.99
CA ARG A 127 -22.68 3.89 4.12
C ARG A 127 -22.00 2.65 4.68
N ASN A 128 -21.42 2.75 5.88
CA ASN A 128 -20.61 1.73 6.54
C ASN A 128 -19.56 1.13 5.58
N ALA A 129 -18.74 1.97 4.95
CA ALA A 129 -17.80 1.55 3.93
C ALA A 129 -16.42 2.19 4.12
N LEU A 130 -15.37 1.44 3.77
CA LEU A 130 -14.01 1.95 3.67
C LEU A 130 -13.73 2.34 2.23
N VAL A 131 -13.21 3.54 2.04
CA VAL A 131 -12.94 4.11 0.72
C VAL A 131 -11.44 4.31 0.60
N TYR A 132 -10.86 3.68 -0.41
CA TYR A 132 -9.44 3.73 -0.71
C TYR A 132 -9.24 4.53 -1.99
N LEU A 133 -8.53 5.66 -1.87
CA LEU A 133 -8.20 6.52 -2.99
C LEU A 133 -6.70 6.38 -3.27
N THR A 134 -6.35 5.94 -4.47
CA THR A 134 -4.98 6.04 -4.96
C THR A 134 -4.78 7.28 -5.80
N TYR A 135 -3.68 7.98 -5.60
CA TYR A 135 -3.29 9.14 -6.39
C TYR A 135 -1.77 9.27 -6.43
N SER A 136 -1.27 10.00 -7.43
CA SER A 136 0.15 10.32 -7.54
C SER A 136 0.41 11.79 -7.21
N ASP A 137 1.28 12.01 -6.24
CA ASP A 137 1.83 13.32 -5.91
C ASP A 137 2.90 13.69 -6.93
N LYS A 138 2.58 14.68 -7.79
CA LYS A 138 3.53 15.32 -8.71
C LYS A 138 3.80 16.73 -8.16
N VAL A 139 4.98 16.95 -7.60
CA VAL A 139 5.33 18.17 -6.83
C VAL A 139 5.19 19.48 -7.64
N VAL A 140 5.28 19.43 -8.97
CA VAL A 140 5.36 20.64 -9.81
C VAL A 140 4.04 21.02 -10.50
N GLU A 141 3.17 20.07 -10.82
CA GLU A 141 1.93 20.34 -11.59
C GLU A 141 0.66 19.76 -10.96
N GLY A 142 0.80 18.96 -9.90
CA GLY A 142 -0.24 18.02 -9.47
C GLY A 142 -0.48 16.92 -10.53
N SER A 143 -0.99 15.77 -10.12
CA SER A 143 -1.55 14.80 -11.06
C SER A 143 -2.98 14.51 -10.61
N PRO A 144 -4.01 14.96 -11.36
CA PRO A 144 -5.39 14.62 -11.03
C PRO A 144 -5.70 13.14 -11.28
N LYS A 145 -4.73 12.35 -11.77
CA LYS A 145 -4.86 10.92 -12.01
C LYS A 145 -5.02 10.20 -10.67
N ASN A 146 -6.17 9.57 -10.52
CA ASN A 146 -6.53 8.82 -9.33
C ASN A 146 -7.42 7.64 -9.71
N ALA A 147 -7.51 6.68 -8.80
CA ALA A 147 -8.49 5.61 -8.83
C ALA A 147 -9.02 5.34 -7.43
N LEU A 148 -10.20 4.76 -7.36
CA LEU A 148 -11.01 4.63 -6.16
C LEU A 148 -11.46 3.16 -6.02
N SER A 149 -11.43 2.65 -4.81
CA SER A 149 -12.14 1.43 -4.43
C SER A 149 -12.96 1.69 -3.17
N ALA A 150 -14.20 1.20 -3.14
CA ALA A 150 -15.05 1.25 -1.95
C ALA A 150 -15.36 -0.17 -1.48
N VAL A 151 -15.08 -0.44 -0.21
CA VAL A 151 -15.28 -1.73 0.44
C VAL A 151 -16.41 -1.57 1.45
N PRO A 152 -17.64 -2.05 1.17
CA PRO A 152 -18.69 -2.05 2.16
C PRO A 152 -18.30 -3.01 3.29
N ILE A 153 -18.46 -2.57 4.53
CA ILE A 153 -18.25 -3.43 5.70
C ILE A 153 -19.52 -4.25 5.89
N MET A 154 -19.46 -5.50 5.45
CA MET A 154 -20.58 -6.44 5.54
C MET A 154 -20.34 -7.47 6.64
N PRO A 155 -21.40 -8.04 7.23
CA PRO A 155 -21.29 -9.23 8.06
C PRO A 155 -20.53 -10.32 7.29
N TRP A 156 -19.49 -10.86 7.90
CA TRP A 156 -18.69 -11.92 7.28
C TRP A 156 -19.22 -13.27 7.72
N ASN A 157 -19.92 -13.95 6.81
CA ASN A 157 -20.22 -15.37 7.00
C ASN A 157 -18.99 -16.14 6.55
N THR A 158 -18.26 -16.75 7.49
CA THR A 158 -17.09 -17.58 7.19
C THR A 158 -17.49 -18.65 6.17
N PRO A 159 -17.03 -18.56 4.91
CA PRO A 159 -17.16 -19.70 4.01
C PRO A 159 -16.21 -20.77 4.55
N GLN A 160 -16.66 -22.02 4.62
CA GLN A 160 -15.75 -23.15 4.82
C GLN A 160 -14.69 -23.06 3.71
N GLN A 161 -13.41 -22.96 4.09
CA GLN A 161 -12.33 -23.00 3.12
C GLN A 161 -12.44 -24.29 2.30
N PRO A 162 -12.25 -24.26 0.98
CA PRO A 162 -12.02 -25.48 0.21
C PRO A 162 -10.75 -26.20 0.67
#